data_AF-A0A2V0P1U5-F1
#
_entry.id   AF-A0A2V0P1U5-F1
#
_cell.length_a   1.000
_cell.length_b   1.000
_cell.length_c   1.000
_cell.angle_alpha   90.00
_cell.angle_beta   90.00
_cell.angle_gamma   90.00
#
_symmetry.space_group_name_H-M   'P 1'
#
loop_
_entity.id
_entity.type
_entity.pdbx_description
1 polymer ?
#
loop_
_entity_poly.entity_id
_entity_poly.type
_entity_poly.pdbx_seq_one_letter_code
_entity_poly.pdbx_strand_id
1 'polypeptide(L)'
;MRCTALAAALLLLVVGVAAADPPAWACGQLTDYYAKVTTECAKPECNAAQRNLAGDILVLDFKSYGTTQCQGCNPAIPATCCQACQETDGCNAWVICTNKDGCGSGCQAYAKQFSAPLGYSDKLPHKFWGNWGSCQEDKWRFGMCSLKVVKDTANPPVPADSKPSDGWVSGIVPKASIDSRCPPNFSAKTCKSCLGTKNPELCVSCVKSANTLDAASKCTTCASLPSAEGAAACVKCASSPAPDCARCLDVDCSDVDCLNKRNEDASKAPNLGSVDRCFACQAADASKAVACSSCFDTYTVATEGRGSCLSCVAGNGAAAASGCAGCHGQSVSNKGRCLDCLKRAKNQADGAGCGSCSSQRDAAPHAAACHECVLGAQDDTAKGLCSSLDAGSSGAAAAEYFKCLSAAKGSDAPYNCMQCYRMGNPASATACFTCLGKVGAGNGIHCSHCWSQSRMQEKKAEGCEQCVIGKDKGGGAGNDCWN
;
A
#
# COMPACT_ATOMS: atom_id res chain seq x y z
N MET A 1 22.81 30.94 -76.17
CA MET A 1 21.62 30.18 -75.75
C MET A 1 21.36 30.49 -74.29
N ARG A 2 20.17 31.04 -74.02
CA ARG A 2 19.71 31.49 -72.70
C ARG A 2 19.03 30.31 -71.99
N CYS A 3 19.32 30.09 -70.72
CA CYS A 3 18.38 29.49 -69.76
C CYS A 3 18.77 29.92 -68.34
N THR A 4 18.19 31.05 -67.94
CA THR A 4 17.97 31.50 -66.57
C THR A 4 17.21 30.45 -65.77
N ALA A 5 17.73 30.05 -64.61
CA ALA A 5 16.96 29.36 -63.57
C ALA A 5 17.05 30.18 -62.27
N LEU A 6 15.88 30.65 -61.85
CA LEU A 6 15.61 31.52 -60.72
C LEU A 6 16.19 30.97 -59.40
N ALA A 7 17.13 31.71 -58.81
CA ALA A 7 17.34 31.70 -57.36
C ALA A 7 16.28 32.61 -56.73
N ALA A 8 15.09 32.07 -56.48
CA ALA A 8 14.08 32.74 -55.66
C ALA A 8 14.56 32.71 -54.20
N ALA A 9 15.14 33.82 -53.76
CA ALA A 9 15.37 34.12 -52.36
C ALA A 9 14.02 34.15 -51.64
N LEU A 10 13.65 33.03 -51.03
CA LEU A 10 12.56 32.97 -50.06
C LEU A 10 13.07 33.70 -48.81
N LEU A 11 12.88 35.02 -48.77
CA LEU A 11 12.91 35.80 -47.55
C LEU A 11 11.84 35.19 -46.62
N LEU A 12 12.28 34.31 -45.72
CA LEU A 12 11.56 33.99 -44.50
C LEU A 12 11.44 35.30 -43.71
N LEU A 13 10.40 36.06 -44.02
CA LEU A 13 9.79 37.03 -43.12
C LEU A 13 9.32 36.23 -41.90
N VAL A 14 10.25 35.97 -40.98
CA VAL A 14 9.95 35.71 -39.58
C VAL A 14 9.41 37.04 -39.07
N VAL A 15 8.14 37.32 -39.37
CA VAL A 15 7.35 38.29 -38.64
C VAL A 15 7.29 37.70 -37.24
N GLY A 16 8.20 38.12 -36.37
CA GLY A 16 8.10 37.86 -34.94
C GLY A 16 6.79 38.49 -34.51
N VAL A 17 5.73 37.69 -34.48
CA VAL A 17 4.47 38.08 -33.88
C VAL A 17 4.81 38.24 -32.41
N ALA A 18 5.09 39.48 -31.99
CA ALA A 18 5.18 39.82 -30.59
C ALA A 18 3.84 39.35 -29.99
N ALA A 19 3.88 38.34 -29.13
CA ALA A 19 2.70 37.85 -28.47
C ALA A 19 2.07 39.04 -27.75
N ALA A 20 0.85 39.42 -28.15
CA ALA A 20 0.14 40.49 -27.48
C ALA A 20 0.05 40.16 -25.98
N ASP A 21 0.25 41.17 -25.13
CA ASP A 21 0.12 40.97 -23.70
C ASP A 21 -1.25 40.35 -23.38
N PRO A 22 -1.29 39.28 -22.57
CA PRO A 22 -2.54 38.64 -22.22
C PRO A 22 -3.45 39.67 -21.53
N PRO A 23 -4.76 39.64 -21.83
CA PRO A 23 -5.68 40.60 -21.24
C PRO A 23 -5.76 40.42 -19.72
N ALA A 24 -6.00 41.50 -18.97
CA ALA A 24 -5.95 41.50 -17.51
C ALA A 24 -6.84 40.43 -16.84
N TRP A 25 -7.98 40.06 -17.46
CA TRP A 25 -8.86 39.01 -16.95
C TRP A 25 -8.27 37.60 -17.06
N ALA A 26 -7.26 37.39 -17.93
CA ALA A 26 -6.51 36.15 -18.03
C ALA A 26 -5.36 36.08 -17.00
N CYS A 27 -5.25 37.08 -16.13
CA CYS A 27 -4.19 37.19 -15.13
C CYS A 27 -4.76 37.16 -13.70
N GLY A 28 -3.93 36.73 -12.75
CA GLY A 28 -4.24 36.78 -11.33
C GLY A 28 -2.99 37.06 -10.51
N GLN A 29 -3.18 37.36 -9.22
CA GLN A 29 -2.10 37.64 -8.28
C GLN A 29 -1.85 36.42 -7.40
N LEU A 30 -0.59 36.00 -7.29
CA LEU A 30 -0.12 35.00 -6.33
C LEU A 30 0.75 35.69 -5.28
N THR A 31 0.54 35.35 -4.02
CA THR A 31 1.34 35.87 -2.89
C THR A 31 2.20 34.74 -2.34
N ASP A 32 3.52 34.77 -2.55
CA ASP A 32 4.37 33.69 -2.04
C ASP A 32 4.47 33.67 -0.50
N TYR A 33 5.19 32.68 0.04
CA TYR A 33 5.41 32.52 1.48
C TYR A 33 6.07 33.76 2.15
N TYR A 34 6.76 34.59 1.37
CA TYR A 34 7.42 35.81 1.81
C TYR A 34 6.59 37.08 1.51
N ALA A 35 5.29 36.92 1.27
CA ALA A 35 4.35 37.99 0.95
C ALA A 35 4.66 38.75 -0.36
N LYS A 36 5.48 38.17 -1.25
CA LYS A 36 5.73 38.77 -2.57
C LYS A 36 4.57 38.49 -3.49
N VAL A 37 3.97 39.56 -4.03
CA VAL A 37 2.88 39.46 -5.00
C VAL A 37 3.45 39.38 -6.42
N THR A 38 3.21 38.28 -7.12
CA THR A 38 3.47 38.13 -8.56
C THR A 38 2.15 38.17 -9.32
N THR A 39 2.13 38.85 -10.46
CA THR A 39 1.01 38.76 -11.41
C THR A 39 1.37 37.73 -12.46
N GLU A 40 0.54 36.71 -12.61
CA GLU A 40 0.74 35.62 -13.56
C GLU A 40 -0.50 35.44 -14.42
N CYS A 41 -0.28 35.21 -15.70
CA CYS A 41 -1.35 35.08 -16.69
C CYS A 41 -1.39 33.67 -17.26
N ALA A 42 -2.59 33.23 -17.66
CA ALA A 42 -2.72 32.03 -18.47
C ALA A 42 -1.85 32.15 -19.71
N LYS A 43 -1.07 31.09 -19.99
CA LYS A 43 -0.17 31.10 -21.14
C LYS A 43 -0.98 31.17 -22.44
N PRO A 44 -0.46 31.78 -23.53
CA PRO A 44 -1.20 31.93 -24.78
C PRO A 44 -1.75 30.60 -25.34
N GLU A 45 -1.01 29.51 -25.20
CA GLU A 45 -1.42 28.18 -25.65
C GLU A 45 -2.66 27.62 -24.92
N CYS A 46 -3.04 28.22 -23.79
CA CYS A 46 -4.23 27.85 -23.02
C CYS A 46 -5.54 28.38 -23.62
N ASN A 47 -5.47 29.21 -24.67
CA ASN A 47 -6.63 29.80 -25.36
C ASN A 47 -7.70 30.32 -24.39
N ALA A 48 -7.27 31.15 -23.44
CA ALA A 48 -8.17 31.63 -22.39
C ALA A 48 -9.32 32.48 -22.97
N ALA A 49 -10.48 32.46 -22.31
CA ALA A 49 -11.67 33.22 -22.66
C ALA A 49 -12.56 33.49 -21.43
N GLN A 50 -13.28 34.62 -21.42
CA GLN A 50 -14.24 34.95 -20.34
C GLN A 50 -15.59 34.26 -20.55
N ARG A 51 -15.64 32.97 -20.21
CA ARG A 51 -16.85 32.14 -20.31
C ARG A 51 -16.73 30.92 -19.42
N ASN A 52 -17.85 30.33 -19.05
CA ASN A 52 -17.89 28.98 -18.49
C ASN A 52 -17.84 27.96 -19.64
N LEU A 53 -17.28 26.78 -19.37
CA LEU A 53 -17.33 25.64 -20.28
C LEU A 53 -18.10 24.50 -19.63
N ALA A 54 -19.01 23.87 -20.38
CA ALA A 54 -19.57 22.58 -20.01
C ALA A 54 -18.57 21.45 -20.32
N GLY A 55 -18.83 20.24 -19.80
CA GLY A 55 -17.97 19.07 -20.02
C GLY A 55 -17.89 18.17 -18.79
N ASP A 56 -17.24 17.02 -18.97
CA ASP A 56 -17.00 16.08 -17.89
C ASP A 56 -15.88 16.63 -17.00
N ILE A 57 -16.09 16.66 -15.68
CA ILE A 57 -15.10 17.16 -14.73
C ILE A 57 -14.09 16.05 -14.51
N LEU A 58 -12.83 16.31 -14.84
CA LEU A 58 -11.76 15.37 -14.60
C LEU A 58 -11.36 15.47 -13.13
N VAL A 59 -10.92 16.64 -12.68
CA VAL A 59 -10.36 16.86 -11.34
C VAL A 59 -10.72 18.26 -10.88
N LEU A 60 -11.18 18.41 -9.64
CA LEU A 60 -11.05 19.69 -8.95
C LEU A 60 -9.59 19.75 -8.52
N ASP A 61 -8.83 20.69 -9.08
CA ASP A 61 -7.40 20.85 -8.88
C ASP A 61 -6.94 20.44 -7.46
N PHE A 62 -5.79 19.77 -7.36
CA PHE A 62 -5.12 19.38 -6.11
C PHE A 62 -4.94 20.55 -5.10
N LYS A 63 -5.08 21.81 -5.54
CA LYS A 63 -5.12 22.99 -4.66
C LYS A 63 -6.52 23.56 -4.37
N SER A 64 -7.55 23.07 -5.04
CA SER A 64 -8.97 23.34 -4.74
C SER A 64 -9.48 22.54 -3.54
N TYR A 65 -8.63 21.71 -2.92
CA TYR A 65 -8.81 21.20 -1.56
C TYR A 65 -8.68 22.34 -0.55
N GLY A 66 -9.69 23.20 -0.53
CA GLY A 66 -10.10 23.88 0.69
C GLY A 66 -10.60 22.84 1.68
N THR A 67 -9.69 22.04 2.24
CA THR A 67 -9.88 21.63 3.61
C THR A 67 -9.69 22.89 4.44
N THR A 68 -10.45 23.01 5.51
CA THR A 68 -10.28 23.94 6.62
C THR A 68 -8.84 23.98 7.22
N GLN A 69 -7.84 23.31 6.62
CA GLN A 69 -6.46 23.21 7.09
C GLN A 69 -5.44 24.07 6.34
N CYS A 70 -5.75 24.71 5.20
CA CYS A 70 -4.83 25.69 4.61
C CYS A 70 -5.29 27.13 4.85
N GLN A 71 -5.22 27.60 6.09
CA GLN A 71 -5.21 29.03 6.41
C GLN A 71 -3.92 29.66 5.85
N GLY A 72 -3.89 29.97 4.55
CA GLY A 72 -2.73 30.59 3.90
C GLY A 72 -2.48 30.21 2.43
N CYS A 73 -3.26 29.30 1.85
CA CYS A 73 -3.13 28.98 0.43
C CYS A 73 -3.73 30.11 -0.43
N ASN A 74 -2.99 30.55 -1.46
CA ASN A 74 -3.53 31.48 -2.45
C ASN A 74 -4.69 30.84 -3.21
N PRO A 75 -5.75 31.61 -3.53
CA PRO A 75 -6.76 31.17 -4.50
C PRO A 75 -6.07 30.78 -5.81
N ALA A 76 -6.59 29.78 -6.52
CA ALA A 76 -6.07 29.49 -7.86
C ALA A 76 -6.27 30.72 -8.75
N ILE A 77 -5.39 30.87 -9.74
CA ILE A 77 -5.45 31.91 -10.77
C ILE A 77 -5.49 31.25 -12.15
N PRO A 78 -5.84 31.97 -13.23
CA PRO A 78 -5.88 31.40 -14.58
C PRO A 78 -4.58 30.69 -14.99
N ALA A 79 -3.42 31.23 -14.62
CA ALA A 79 -2.11 30.62 -14.89
C ALA A 79 -1.97 29.22 -14.28
N THR A 80 -2.27 29.09 -12.98
CA THR A 80 -2.16 27.81 -12.25
C THR A 80 -3.20 26.81 -12.73
N CYS A 81 -4.42 27.27 -13.05
CA CYS A 81 -5.48 26.40 -13.55
C CYS A 81 -5.16 25.85 -14.94
N CYS A 82 -4.59 26.67 -15.83
CA CYS A 82 -4.09 26.16 -17.11
C CYS A 82 -2.94 25.17 -16.92
N GLN A 83 -1.94 25.52 -16.11
CA GLN A 83 -0.79 24.64 -15.88
C GLN A 83 -1.23 23.28 -15.32
N ALA A 84 -2.16 23.27 -14.35
CA ALA A 84 -2.72 22.04 -13.81
C ALA A 84 -3.38 21.18 -14.90
N CYS A 85 -4.12 21.80 -15.84
CA CYS A 85 -4.69 21.06 -16.98
C CYS A 85 -3.62 20.52 -17.94
N GLN A 86 -2.54 21.27 -18.18
CA GLN A 86 -1.40 20.80 -18.99
C GLN A 86 -0.74 19.57 -18.35
N GLU A 87 -0.61 19.56 -17.02
CA GLU A 87 0.06 18.51 -16.25
C GLU A 87 -0.83 17.30 -15.94
N THR A 88 -2.14 17.44 -16.05
CA THR A 88 -3.09 16.35 -15.75
C THR A 88 -3.47 15.59 -17.01
N ASP A 89 -3.23 14.27 -17.03
CA ASP A 89 -3.61 13.40 -18.14
C ASP A 89 -5.12 13.44 -18.40
N GLY A 90 -5.52 13.46 -19.66
CA GLY A 90 -6.93 13.52 -20.07
C GLY A 90 -7.57 14.91 -20.02
N CYS A 91 -7.02 15.87 -19.25
CA CYS A 91 -7.54 17.24 -19.25
C CYS A 91 -7.28 17.94 -20.59
N ASN A 92 -8.28 18.59 -21.17
CA ASN A 92 -8.09 19.44 -22.36
C ASN A 92 -8.81 20.79 -22.26
N ALA A 93 -9.46 21.06 -21.13
CA ALA A 93 -10.11 22.31 -20.83
C ALA A 93 -10.04 22.61 -19.34
N TRP A 94 -10.06 23.89 -18.98
CA TRP A 94 -10.12 24.31 -17.58
C TRP A 94 -11.09 25.48 -17.42
N VAL A 95 -11.63 25.63 -16.22
CA VAL A 95 -12.54 26.72 -15.84
C VAL A 95 -12.15 27.20 -14.44
N ILE A 96 -12.06 28.50 -14.23
CA ILE A 96 -11.81 29.10 -12.93
C ILE A 96 -12.76 30.26 -12.64
N CYS A 97 -13.20 30.36 -11.39
CA CYS A 97 -13.92 31.52 -10.91
C CYS A 97 -12.97 32.64 -10.46
N THR A 98 -12.95 33.76 -11.17
CA THR A 98 -12.11 34.92 -10.83
C THR A 98 -12.86 36.04 -10.10
N ASN A 99 -14.18 35.90 -9.90
CA ASN A 99 -14.97 36.87 -9.15
C ASN A 99 -14.94 36.55 -7.64
N LYS A 100 -14.57 37.54 -6.82
CA LYS A 100 -14.49 37.44 -5.35
C LYS A 100 -15.85 37.18 -4.70
N ASP A 101 -16.93 37.63 -5.33
CA ASP A 101 -18.30 37.41 -4.85
C ASP A 101 -18.87 36.05 -5.30
N GLY A 102 -18.05 35.25 -5.99
CA GLY A 102 -18.43 34.00 -6.61
C GLY A 102 -18.95 34.15 -8.04
N CYS A 103 -19.02 33.03 -8.75
CA CYS A 103 -19.30 32.97 -10.18
C CYS A 103 -20.59 32.20 -10.49
N GLY A 104 -21.29 32.66 -11.53
CA GLY A 104 -22.56 32.08 -11.99
C GLY A 104 -23.64 32.02 -10.91
N SER A 105 -24.55 31.05 -11.06
CA SER A 105 -25.61 30.70 -10.10
C SER A 105 -25.93 29.19 -10.20
N GLY A 106 -26.86 28.68 -9.39
CA GLY A 106 -27.29 27.28 -9.39
C GLY A 106 -26.36 26.33 -8.62
N CYS A 107 -25.40 26.86 -7.87
CA CYS A 107 -24.45 26.05 -7.09
C CYS A 107 -25.15 25.14 -6.09
N GLN A 108 -26.15 25.65 -5.36
CA GLN A 108 -26.82 24.87 -4.32
C GLN A 108 -27.69 23.76 -4.94
N ALA A 109 -28.37 24.07 -6.04
CA ALA A 109 -29.18 23.09 -6.76
C ALA A 109 -28.29 21.97 -7.32
N TYR A 110 -27.14 22.32 -7.88
CA TYR A 110 -26.14 21.36 -8.32
C TYR A 110 -25.62 20.50 -7.15
N ALA A 111 -25.20 21.12 -6.04
CA ALA A 111 -24.64 20.42 -4.89
C ALA A 111 -25.63 19.40 -4.28
N LYS A 112 -26.94 19.69 -4.31
CA LYS A 112 -27.98 18.76 -3.84
C LYS A 112 -28.12 17.50 -4.71
N GLN A 113 -27.71 17.54 -5.98
CA GLN A 113 -27.81 16.39 -6.89
C GLN A 113 -26.73 15.33 -6.65
N PHE A 114 -25.70 15.66 -5.87
CA PHE A 114 -24.58 14.77 -5.62
C PHE A 114 -24.45 14.48 -4.14
N SER A 115 -24.72 13.23 -3.76
CA SER A 115 -24.33 12.72 -2.45
C SER A 115 -22.83 12.54 -2.47
N ALA A 116 -22.12 13.29 -1.61
CA ALA A 116 -20.69 13.11 -1.51
C ALA A 116 -20.39 11.66 -1.08
N PRO A 117 -19.58 10.91 -1.84
CA PRO A 117 -19.23 9.56 -1.44
C PRO A 117 -18.44 9.63 -0.14
N LEU A 118 -18.67 8.68 0.77
CA LEU A 118 -17.98 8.55 2.07
C LEU A 118 -16.45 8.34 1.95
N GLY A 119 -15.94 8.24 0.72
CA GLY A 119 -14.52 8.29 0.39
C GLY A 119 -14.34 8.82 -1.03
N TYR A 120 -13.18 9.41 -1.32
CA TYR A 120 -12.81 9.72 -2.69
C TYR A 120 -12.66 8.40 -3.44
N SER A 121 -13.50 8.14 -4.44
CA SER A 121 -13.07 7.21 -5.48
C SER A 121 -12.06 7.97 -6.32
N ASP A 122 -10.84 7.47 -6.45
CA ASP A 122 -9.85 8.03 -7.38
C ASP A 122 -10.32 7.94 -8.85
N LYS A 123 -11.54 7.43 -9.10
CA LYS A 123 -12.12 7.19 -10.41
C LYS A 123 -12.44 8.48 -11.16
N LEU A 124 -11.84 8.61 -12.35
CA LEU A 124 -12.02 9.65 -13.34
C LEU A 124 -12.98 9.21 -14.47
N PRO A 125 -13.67 10.16 -15.13
CA PRO A 125 -13.88 11.54 -14.70
C PRO A 125 -14.76 11.59 -13.44
N HIS A 126 -14.50 12.52 -12.52
CA HIS A 126 -15.39 12.76 -11.41
C HIS A 126 -16.71 13.36 -11.92
N LYS A 127 -17.83 12.70 -11.61
CA LYS A 127 -19.16 13.20 -12.02
C LYS A 127 -19.69 14.31 -11.10
N PHE A 128 -18.98 14.65 -10.03
CA PHE A 128 -19.43 15.56 -8.99
C PHE A 128 -18.30 16.49 -8.55
N TRP A 129 -18.69 17.62 -7.96
CA TRP A 129 -17.80 18.54 -7.27
C TRP A 129 -17.64 18.06 -5.83
N GLY A 130 -16.43 18.13 -5.26
CA GLY A 130 -15.97 17.46 -4.04
C GLY A 130 -16.90 17.49 -2.82
N ASN A 131 -16.48 16.79 -1.75
CA ASN A 131 -17.26 16.50 -0.53
C ASN A 131 -17.67 17.72 0.34
N TRP A 132 -17.53 18.94 -0.17
CA TRP A 132 -17.77 20.14 0.61
C TRP A 132 -18.56 21.11 -0.26
N GLY A 133 -19.89 21.07 -0.09
CA GLY A 133 -20.88 21.94 -0.72
C GLY A 133 -20.72 23.41 -0.34
N SER A 134 -19.53 23.95 -0.58
CA SER A 134 -19.14 25.28 -0.18
C SER A 134 -19.52 26.23 -1.30
N CYS A 135 -20.82 26.37 -1.56
CA CYS A 135 -21.33 27.50 -2.32
C CYS A 135 -21.06 28.79 -1.53
N GLN A 136 -20.86 29.89 -2.25
CA GLN A 136 -20.98 31.23 -1.69
C GLN A 136 -22.39 31.70 -2.04
N GLU A 137 -23.32 31.52 -1.11
CA GLU A 137 -24.75 31.58 -1.39
C GLU A 137 -25.14 30.55 -2.46
N ASP A 138 -25.64 30.97 -3.62
CA ASP A 138 -25.93 30.12 -4.79
C ASP A 138 -24.85 30.20 -5.88
N LYS A 139 -23.71 30.82 -5.57
CA LYS A 139 -22.60 30.99 -6.51
C LYS A 139 -21.45 30.06 -6.21
N TRP A 140 -20.67 29.81 -7.25
CA TRP A 140 -19.42 29.07 -7.15
C TRP A 140 -18.30 29.93 -6.58
N ARG A 141 -17.45 29.39 -5.70
CA ARG A 141 -16.47 30.21 -4.96
C ARG A 141 -15.34 30.76 -5.82
N PHE A 142 -14.86 31.94 -5.43
CA PHE A 142 -13.64 32.53 -5.96
C PHE A 142 -12.43 31.58 -5.86
N GLY A 143 -11.58 31.57 -6.89
CA GLY A 143 -10.38 30.74 -6.97
C GLY A 143 -10.65 29.27 -7.22
N MET A 144 -11.91 28.88 -7.43
CA MET A 144 -12.27 27.49 -7.68
C MET A 144 -11.91 27.12 -9.13
N CYS A 145 -10.96 26.19 -9.29
CA CYS A 145 -10.48 25.70 -10.58
C CYS A 145 -11.02 24.29 -10.87
N SER A 146 -11.52 24.08 -12.08
CA SER A 146 -12.01 22.81 -12.58
C SER A 146 -11.25 22.39 -13.82
N LEU A 147 -10.68 21.20 -13.77
CA LEU A 147 -10.06 20.54 -14.92
C LEU A 147 -11.12 19.69 -15.61
N LYS A 148 -11.25 19.81 -16.93
CA LYS A 148 -12.34 19.23 -17.71
C LYS A 148 -11.85 18.47 -18.92
N VAL A 149 -12.72 17.57 -19.39
CA VAL A 149 -12.66 16.93 -20.70
C VAL A 149 -13.81 17.44 -21.55
N VAL A 150 -13.46 18.06 -22.68
CA VAL A 150 -14.39 18.56 -23.69
C VAL A 150 -14.21 17.75 -24.97
N LYS A 151 -15.33 17.26 -25.54
CA LYS A 151 -15.30 16.43 -26.75
C LYS A 151 -14.93 17.23 -28.00
N ASP A 152 -15.52 18.41 -28.18
CA ASP A 152 -15.23 19.32 -29.28
C ASP A 152 -14.43 20.51 -28.76
N THR A 153 -13.11 20.46 -28.88
CA THR A 153 -12.23 21.56 -28.46
C THR A 153 -12.24 22.74 -29.43
N ALA A 154 -12.72 22.55 -30.66
CA ALA A 154 -12.86 23.63 -31.63
C ALA A 154 -14.11 24.47 -31.32
N ASN A 155 -15.20 23.81 -30.92
CA ASN A 155 -16.44 24.44 -30.48
C ASN A 155 -16.82 23.97 -29.06
N PRO A 156 -16.05 24.36 -28.04
CA PRO A 156 -16.28 23.88 -26.69
C PRO A 156 -17.66 24.35 -26.21
N PRO A 157 -18.46 23.47 -25.58
CA PRO A 157 -19.82 23.79 -25.22
C PRO A 157 -19.82 24.85 -24.11
N VAL A 158 -20.52 25.95 -24.36
CA VAL A 158 -20.71 27.04 -23.41
C VAL A 158 -22.17 26.98 -22.94
N PRO A 159 -22.44 26.91 -21.63
CA PRO A 159 -23.81 27.02 -21.12
C PRO A 159 -24.49 28.30 -21.65
N ALA A 160 -25.75 28.20 -22.09
CA ALA A 160 -26.45 29.31 -22.75
C ALA A 160 -26.60 30.55 -21.85
N ASP A 161 -26.55 30.35 -20.54
CA ASP A 161 -26.61 31.38 -19.50
C ASP A 161 -25.24 31.97 -19.15
N SER A 162 -24.13 31.43 -19.68
CA SER A 162 -22.79 31.92 -19.38
C SER A 162 -22.54 33.29 -20.01
N LYS A 163 -22.22 34.27 -19.15
CA LYS A 163 -21.86 35.63 -19.55
C LYS A 163 -20.46 35.97 -19.03
N PRO A 164 -19.72 36.86 -19.71
CA PRO A 164 -18.43 37.37 -19.19
C PRO A 164 -18.54 38.00 -17.80
N SER A 165 -19.70 38.62 -17.49
CA SER A 165 -20.00 39.21 -16.17
C SER A 165 -20.07 38.21 -15.02
N ASP A 166 -20.22 36.91 -15.32
CA ASP A 166 -20.38 35.89 -14.30
C ASP A 166 -19.06 35.53 -13.61
N GLY A 167 -17.94 36.14 -14.04
CA GLY A 167 -16.63 35.96 -13.41
C GLY A 167 -15.89 34.69 -13.80
N TRP A 168 -16.38 33.98 -14.81
CA TRP A 168 -15.72 32.78 -15.33
C TRP A 168 -14.60 33.13 -16.29
N VAL A 169 -13.46 32.50 -16.07
CA VAL A 169 -12.38 32.43 -17.05
C VAL A 169 -12.14 30.96 -17.34
N SER A 170 -12.03 30.59 -18.60
CA SER A 170 -11.78 29.22 -19.02
C SER A 170 -10.76 29.19 -20.14
N GLY A 171 -10.25 28.01 -20.45
CA GLY A 171 -9.34 27.84 -21.58
C GLY A 171 -9.38 26.43 -22.12
N ILE A 172 -8.96 26.30 -23.39
CA ILE A 172 -8.75 25.02 -24.06
C ILE A 172 -7.25 24.80 -24.17
N VAL A 173 -6.78 23.67 -23.66
CA VAL A 173 -5.39 23.23 -23.80
C VAL A 173 -5.35 22.28 -25.00
N PRO A 174 -4.88 22.74 -26.17
CA PRO A 174 -4.77 21.88 -27.33
C PRO A 174 -3.70 20.82 -27.04
N LYS A 175 -4.13 19.59 -26.79
CA LYS A 175 -3.22 18.48 -26.55
C LYS A 175 -2.89 17.78 -27.86
N ALA A 176 -1.95 18.38 -28.59
CA ALA A 176 -1.26 17.66 -29.65
C ALA A 176 -0.50 16.46 -29.04
N SER A 177 -0.37 15.40 -29.82
CA SER A 177 0.50 14.29 -29.46
C SER A 177 1.94 14.81 -29.35
N ILE A 178 2.53 14.68 -28.17
CA ILE A 178 3.88 15.19 -27.85
C ILE A 178 4.95 14.35 -28.57
N ASP A 179 4.67 13.06 -28.75
CA ASP A 179 5.45 12.07 -29.50
C ASP A 179 4.44 11.14 -30.17
N SER A 180 4.69 10.70 -31.41
CA SER A 180 3.85 9.75 -32.15
C SER A 180 3.45 8.48 -31.38
N ARG A 181 4.22 8.07 -30.36
CA ARG A 181 3.97 6.92 -29.49
C ARG A 181 3.12 7.25 -28.26
N CYS A 182 2.88 8.52 -28.00
CA CYS A 182 2.05 9.02 -26.91
C CYS A 182 0.68 9.46 -27.44
N PRO A 183 -0.43 8.96 -26.85
CA PRO A 183 -1.76 9.37 -27.22
C PRO A 183 -1.95 10.88 -27.06
N PRO A 184 -2.84 11.49 -27.88
CA PRO A 184 -3.30 12.83 -27.58
C PRO A 184 -3.94 12.83 -26.18
N ASN A 185 -3.73 13.93 -25.47
CA ASN A 185 -4.18 14.17 -24.08
C ASN A 185 -3.29 13.66 -22.94
N PHE A 186 -2.18 12.98 -23.22
CA PHE A 186 -1.17 12.70 -22.20
C PHE A 186 -0.36 13.95 -21.88
N SER A 187 -0.04 14.15 -20.61
CA SER A 187 0.92 15.17 -20.18
C SER A 187 2.33 14.82 -20.68
N ALA A 188 3.18 15.84 -20.81
CA ALA A 188 4.58 15.64 -21.16
C ALA A 188 5.30 14.75 -20.15
N LYS A 189 4.96 14.89 -18.87
CA LYS A 189 5.49 14.09 -17.77
C LYS A 189 5.12 12.61 -17.94
N THR A 190 3.84 12.30 -18.11
CA THR A 190 3.37 10.91 -18.28
C THR A 190 3.91 10.27 -19.55
N CYS A 191 3.90 11.00 -20.67
CA CYS A 191 4.49 10.53 -21.92
C CYS A 191 5.97 10.17 -21.73
N LYS A 192 6.78 11.09 -21.17
CA LYS A 192 8.19 10.84 -20.89
C LYS A 192 8.40 9.65 -19.95
N SER A 193 7.62 9.55 -18.88
CA SER A 193 7.69 8.44 -17.93
C SER A 193 7.39 7.11 -18.59
N CYS A 194 6.29 7.00 -19.34
CA CYS A 194 5.92 5.76 -20.04
C CYS A 194 6.97 5.34 -21.07
N LEU A 195 7.48 6.29 -21.87
CA LEU A 195 8.53 6.01 -22.85
C LEU A 195 9.86 5.58 -22.22
N GLY A 196 10.10 5.94 -20.95
CA GLY A 196 11.27 5.52 -20.18
C GLY A 196 11.14 4.14 -19.50
N THR A 197 9.98 3.48 -19.59
CA THR A 197 9.77 2.16 -18.96
C THR A 197 10.36 1.02 -19.79
N LYS A 198 10.44 -0.18 -19.20
CA LYS A 198 10.86 -1.40 -19.92
C LYS A 198 9.85 -1.81 -20.99
N ASN A 199 8.56 -1.52 -20.80
CA ASN A 199 7.50 -1.81 -21.75
C ASN A 199 6.62 -0.56 -22.01
N PRO A 200 7.07 0.37 -22.88
CA PRO A 200 6.36 1.62 -23.14
C PRO A 200 4.93 1.46 -23.64
N GLU A 201 4.69 0.49 -24.52
CA GLU A 201 3.36 0.21 -25.08
C GLU A 201 2.38 -0.25 -23.99
N LEU A 202 2.84 -1.11 -23.08
CA LEU A 202 2.06 -1.53 -21.92
C LEU A 202 1.76 -0.37 -20.97
N CYS A 203 2.72 0.52 -20.73
CA CYS A 203 2.48 1.73 -19.92
C CYS A 203 1.42 2.62 -20.55
N VAL A 204 1.56 2.93 -21.84
CA VAL A 204 0.61 3.79 -22.58
C VAL A 204 -0.79 3.19 -22.58
N SER A 205 -0.91 1.88 -22.85
CA SER A 205 -2.19 1.17 -22.83
C SER A 205 -2.82 1.18 -21.42
N CYS A 206 -2.01 0.94 -20.39
CA CYS A 206 -2.44 1.00 -18.99
C CYS A 206 -3.00 2.38 -18.65
N VAL A 207 -2.26 3.47 -18.88
CA VAL A 207 -2.71 4.83 -18.55
C VAL A 207 -3.99 5.19 -19.30
N LYS A 208 -4.12 4.78 -20.56
CA LYS A 208 -5.32 5.02 -21.37
C LYS A 208 -6.55 4.32 -20.82
N SER A 209 -6.38 3.12 -20.26
CA SER A 209 -7.47 2.29 -19.72
C SER A 209 -7.79 2.60 -18.25
N ALA A 210 -6.80 3.10 -17.52
CA ALA A 210 -6.91 3.40 -16.11
C ALA A 210 -7.72 4.67 -15.91
N ASN A 211 -8.74 4.56 -15.08
CA ASN A 211 -9.61 5.67 -14.76
C ASN A 211 -9.20 6.25 -13.41
N THR A 212 -7.91 6.38 -13.05
CA THR A 212 -7.51 6.95 -11.75
C THR A 212 -6.51 8.08 -11.86
N LEU A 213 -6.53 9.01 -10.90
CA LEU A 213 -5.57 10.13 -10.85
C LEU A 213 -4.11 9.71 -10.77
N ASP A 214 -3.86 8.60 -10.08
CA ASP A 214 -2.53 8.03 -9.88
C ASP A 214 -2.13 7.00 -10.96
N ALA A 215 -2.97 6.84 -12.01
CA ALA A 215 -2.77 5.88 -13.09
C ALA A 215 -1.37 6.00 -13.71
N ALA A 216 -0.91 7.21 -14.01
CA ALA A 216 0.41 7.43 -14.61
C ALA A 216 1.54 6.83 -13.76
N SER A 217 1.51 7.05 -12.44
CA SER A 217 2.52 6.53 -11.51
C SER A 217 2.47 5.00 -11.41
N LYS A 218 1.26 4.44 -11.23
CA LYS A 218 1.04 2.99 -11.12
C LYS A 218 1.42 2.27 -12.42
N CYS A 219 0.97 2.76 -13.56
CA CYS A 219 1.26 2.18 -14.87
C CYS A 219 2.74 2.28 -15.24
N THR A 220 3.42 3.38 -14.91
CA THR A 220 4.88 3.51 -15.10
C THR A 220 5.62 2.47 -14.26
N THR A 221 5.19 2.27 -13.01
CA THR A 221 5.75 1.24 -12.11
C THR A 221 5.55 -0.15 -12.71
N CYS A 222 4.31 -0.49 -13.08
CA CYS A 222 3.97 -1.80 -13.65
C CYS A 222 4.72 -2.12 -14.94
N ALA A 223 4.82 -1.16 -15.86
CA ALA A 223 5.54 -1.32 -17.12
C ALA A 223 7.06 -1.34 -16.96
N SER A 224 7.58 -1.02 -15.78
CA SER A 224 9.01 -1.11 -15.44
C SER A 224 9.39 -2.42 -14.75
N LEU A 225 8.41 -3.28 -14.42
CA LEU A 225 8.67 -4.55 -13.78
C LEU A 225 9.52 -5.47 -14.66
N PRO A 226 10.44 -6.26 -14.06
CA PRO A 226 11.33 -7.14 -14.78
C PRO A 226 10.61 -8.35 -15.41
N SER A 227 9.56 -8.90 -14.79
CA SER A 227 8.83 -10.04 -15.36
C SER A 227 7.62 -9.58 -16.18
N ALA A 228 7.34 -10.27 -17.28
CA ALA A 228 6.18 -9.97 -18.13
C ALA A 228 4.86 -10.30 -17.43
N GLU A 229 4.84 -11.40 -16.66
CA GLU A 229 3.71 -11.87 -15.87
C GLU A 229 3.39 -10.88 -14.74
N GLY A 230 4.41 -10.43 -14.01
CA GLY A 230 4.28 -9.40 -12.97
C GLY A 230 3.81 -8.07 -13.55
N ALA A 231 4.37 -7.63 -14.68
CA ALA A 231 3.93 -6.42 -15.38
C ALA A 231 2.46 -6.47 -15.80
N ALA A 232 2.00 -7.59 -16.40
CA ALA A 232 0.63 -7.76 -16.84
C ALA A 232 -0.36 -7.80 -15.66
N ALA A 233 -0.05 -8.53 -14.60
CA ALA A 233 -0.86 -8.57 -13.38
C ALA A 233 -0.92 -7.20 -12.68
N CYS A 234 0.22 -6.50 -12.63
CA CYS A 234 0.31 -5.14 -12.10
C CYS A 234 -0.55 -4.16 -12.91
N VAL A 235 -0.51 -4.18 -14.24
CA VAL A 235 -1.35 -3.31 -15.07
C VAL A 235 -2.83 -3.59 -14.88
N LYS A 236 -3.22 -4.88 -14.80
CA LYS A 236 -4.59 -5.27 -14.48
C LYS A 236 -5.02 -4.70 -13.13
N CYS A 237 -4.13 -4.68 -12.15
CA CYS A 237 -4.35 -4.01 -10.87
C CYS A 237 -4.46 -2.49 -11.01
N ALA A 238 -3.51 -1.83 -11.68
CA ALA A 238 -3.50 -0.37 -11.84
C ALA A 238 -4.77 0.17 -12.53
N SER A 239 -5.38 -0.64 -13.40
CA SER A 239 -6.66 -0.33 -14.06
C SER A 239 -7.92 -0.67 -13.24
N SER A 240 -7.77 -1.33 -12.07
CA SER A 240 -8.87 -1.81 -11.22
C SER A 240 -8.85 -1.17 -9.83
N PRO A 241 -10.00 -0.80 -9.25
CA PRO A 241 -10.08 -0.20 -7.91
C PRO A 241 -9.95 -1.23 -6.75
N ALA A 242 -9.42 -2.43 -6.99
CA ALA A 242 -9.40 -3.48 -5.98
C ALA A 242 -8.34 -3.20 -4.89
N PRO A 243 -8.72 -3.06 -3.61
CA PRO A 243 -7.80 -2.64 -2.54
C PRO A 243 -6.65 -3.64 -2.29
N ASP A 244 -6.89 -4.94 -2.54
CA ASP A 244 -5.90 -5.99 -2.28
C ASP A 244 -4.69 -5.93 -3.21
N CYS A 245 -4.83 -5.28 -4.36
CA CYS A 245 -3.77 -5.19 -5.36
C CYS A 245 -2.94 -3.91 -5.21
N ALA A 246 -3.54 -2.82 -4.68
CA ALA A 246 -2.82 -1.58 -4.36
C ALA A 246 -1.66 -1.81 -3.38
N ARG A 247 -1.83 -2.74 -2.43
CA ARG A 247 -0.77 -3.18 -1.51
C ARG A 247 0.49 -3.68 -2.21
N CYS A 248 0.37 -4.32 -3.38
CA CYS A 248 1.54 -4.75 -4.17
C CYS A 248 2.26 -3.58 -4.87
N LEU A 249 1.57 -2.48 -5.16
CA LEU A 249 2.17 -1.24 -5.67
C LEU A 249 2.81 -0.42 -4.54
N ASP A 250 2.38 -0.65 -3.30
CA ASP A 250 2.78 0.07 -2.09
C ASP A 250 3.73 -0.73 -1.20
N VAL A 251 4.29 -1.83 -1.71
CA VAL A 251 5.35 -2.58 -1.03
C VAL A 251 6.48 -1.62 -0.74
N ASP A 252 6.80 -1.43 0.54
CA ASP A 252 7.79 -0.47 1.10
C ASP A 252 7.22 0.85 1.65
N CYS A 253 5.91 1.12 1.55
CA CYS A 253 5.27 2.21 2.28
C CYS A 253 4.22 1.70 3.26
N SER A 254 4.40 2.03 4.54
CA SER A 254 3.53 1.64 5.66
C SER A 254 2.40 2.60 5.95
N ASP A 255 2.56 3.86 5.55
CA ASP A 255 1.71 4.94 6.01
C ASP A 255 1.52 6.01 4.93
N VAL A 256 0.56 6.90 5.21
CA VAL A 256 0.19 8.01 4.33
C VAL A 256 1.36 8.97 4.11
N ASP A 257 2.26 9.15 5.09
CA ASP A 257 3.41 10.03 4.96
C ASP A 257 4.46 9.46 3.99
N CYS A 258 4.71 8.15 4.03
CA CYS A 258 5.56 7.47 3.07
C CYS A 258 4.97 7.54 1.67
N LEU A 259 3.66 7.28 1.54
CA LEU A 259 2.96 7.38 0.25
C LEU A 259 3.03 8.79 -0.33
N ASN A 260 2.81 9.82 0.50
CA ASN A 260 2.90 11.22 0.11
C ASN A 260 4.34 11.58 -0.32
N LYS A 261 5.34 11.24 0.51
CA LYS A 261 6.75 11.48 0.18
C LYS A 261 7.19 10.76 -1.09
N ARG A 262 6.67 9.55 -1.34
CA ARG A 262 6.92 8.81 -2.58
C ARG A 262 6.32 9.49 -3.81
N ASN A 263 5.15 10.09 -3.65
CA ASN A 263 4.53 10.86 -4.73
C ASN A 263 5.30 12.16 -5.03
N GLU A 264 6.04 12.69 -4.04
CA GLU A 264 6.81 13.92 -4.14
C GLU A 264 8.27 13.71 -4.62
N ASP A 265 8.91 12.57 -4.30
CA ASP A 265 10.32 12.31 -4.55
C ASP A 265 10.57 11.02 -5.36
N ALA A 266 11.12 11.17 -6.57
CA ALA A 266 11.48 10.07 -7.47
C ALA A 266 12.53 9.11 -6.87
N SER A 267 13.35 9.57 -5.91
CA SER A 267 14.32 8.71 -5.19
C SER A 267 13.66 7.71 -4.23
N LYS A 268 12.35 7.87 -3.99
CA LYS A 268 11.52 7.00 -3.16
C LYS A 268 10.65 6.04 -3.98
N ALA A 269 10.94 5.87 -5.28
CA ALA A 269 10.25 4.90 -6.12
C ALA A 269 10.19 3.50 -5.47
N PRO A 270 9.10 2.74 -5.65
CA PRO A 270 8.94 1.45 -5.02
C PRO A 270 10.04 0.48 -5.47
N ASN A 271 10.47 -0.45 -4.60
CA ASN A 271 11.41 -1.48 -5.01
C ASN A 271 10.75 -2.38 -6.05
N LEU A 272 11.12 -2.20 -7.32
CA LEU A 272 10.52 -2.94 -8.44
C LEU A 272 10.66 -4.46 -8.29
N GLY A 273 11.70 -4.96 -7.61
CA GLY A 273 11.85 -6.40 -7.33
C GLY A 273 10.89 -6.92 -6.24
N SER A 274 10.49 -6.08 -5.29
CA SER A 274 9.42 -6.40 -4.33
C SER A 274 8.05 -6.38 -5.01
N VAL A 275 7.78 -5.34 -5.81
CA VAL A 275 6.51 -5.19 -6.55
C VAL A 275 6.31 -6.37 -7.49
N ASP A 276 7.35 -6.71 -8.27
CA ASP A 276 7.34 -7.83 -9.21
C ASP A 276 7.03 -9.16 -8.54
N ARG A 277 7.70 -9.46 -7.41
CA ARG A 277 7.45 -10.69 -6.65
C ARG A 277 6.03 -10.76 -6.08
N CYS A 278 5.47 -9.63 -5.65
CA CYS A 278 4.09 -9.55 -5.20
C CYS A 278 3.11 -9.89 -6.33
N PHE A 279 3.26 -9.24 -7.48
CA PHE A 279 2.37 -9.46 -8.62
C PHE A 279 2.56 -10.81 -9.30
N ALA A 280 3.79 -11.35 -9.33
CA ALA A 280 4.03 -12.71 -9.80
C ALA A 280 3.30 -13.75 -8.92
N CYS A 281 3.28 -13.55 -7.60
CA CYS A 281 2.49 -14.38 -6.69
C CYS A 281 0.98 -14.29 -6.98
N GLN A 282 0.44 -13.08 -7.17
CA GLN A 282 -0.98 -12.90 -7.50
C GLN A 282 -1.35 -13.50 -8.86
N ALA A 283 -0.44 -13.42 -9.85
CA ALA A 283 -0.63 -13.96 -11.18
C ALA A 283 -0.66 -15.49 -11.20
N ALA A 284 0.14 -16.14 -10.35
CA ALA A 284 0.21 -17.59 -10.26
C ALA A 284 -1.11 -18.22 -9.75
N ASP A 285 -1.81 -17.54 -8.83
CA ASP A 285 -3.12 -17.97 -8.33
C ASP A 285 -3.94 -16.78 -7.79
N ALA A 286 -4.95 -16.37 -8.55
CA ALA A 286 -5.83 -15.25 -8.18
C ALA A 286 -6.59 -15.50 -6.87
N SER A 287 -6.83 -16.75 -6.47
CA SER A 287 -7.47 -17.07 -5.19
C SER A 287 -6.59 -16.73 -3.99
N LYS A 288 -5.28 -16.52 -4.21
CA LYS A 288 -4.28 -16.16 -3.20
C LYS A 288 -3.90 -14.69 -3.23
N ALA A 289 -4.55 -13.86 -4.04
CA ALA A 289 -4.14 -12.47 -4.25
C ALA A 289 -4.01 -11.66 -2.95
N VAL A 290 -4.99 -11.81 -2.03
CA VAL A 290 -5.01 -11.18 -0.70
C VAL A 290 -3.84 -11.67 0.16
N ALA A 291 -3.53 -12.96 0.10
CA ALA A 291 -2.44 -13.55 0.87
C ALA A 291 -1.07 -13.09 0.35
N CYS A 292 -0.89 -13.04 -0.97
CA CYS A 292 0.33 -12.51 -1.61
C CYS A 292 0.59 -11.06 -1.18
N SER A 293 -0.44 -10.20 -1.18
CA SER A 293 -0.25 -8.80 -0.79
C SER A 293 -0.08 -8.61 0.71
N SER A 294 -0.66 -9.48 1.54
CA SER A 294 -0.45 -9.48 3.00
C SER A 294 1.02 -9.73 3.38
N CYS A 295 1.78 -10.47 2.56
CA CYS A 295 3.21 -10.68 2.78
C CYS A 295 4.06 -9.41 2.67
N PHE A 296 3.50 -8.30 2.20
CA PHE A 296 4.20 -7.03 2.06
C PHE A 296 3.60 -5.92 2.92
N ASP A 297 2.59 -6.25 3.73
CA ASP A 297 2.09 -5.34 4.75
C ASP A 297 3.21 -5.13 5.78
N THR A 298 3.73 -3.91 5.84
CA THR A 298 4.91 -3.48 6.60
C THR A 298 4.77 -3.66 8.10
N TYR A 299 3.54 -3.72 8.61
CA TYR A 299 3.26 -4.07 10.02
C TYR A 299 3.24 -5.58 10.26
N THR A 300 3.18 -6.37 9.18
CA THR A 300 2.89 -7.80 9.24
C THR A 300 4.05 -8.67 8.78
N VAL A 301 5.02 -8.19 7.97
CA VAL A 301 6.20 -8.98 7.57
C VAL A 301 7.42 -8.07 7.33
N ALA A 302 8.53 -8.35 8.03
CA ALA A 302 9.81 -7.65 7.81
C ALA A 302 10.37 -7.92 6.40
N THR A 303 11.10 -6.97 5.81
CA THR A 303 11.58 -7.05 4.41
C THR A 303 12.34 -8.35 4.11
N GLU A 304 13.17 -8.81 5.03
CA GLU A 304 13.91 -10.08 4.97
C GLU A 304 13.01 -11.33 4.99
N GLY A 305 11.84 -11.26 5.61
CA GLY A 305 10.87 -12.36 5.73
C GLY A 305 9.91 -12.50 4.55
N ARG A 306 9.84 -11.50 3.66
CA ARG A 306 8.86 -11.45 2.56
C ARG A 306 9.01 -12.59 1.57
N GLY A 307 10.25 -13.00 1.25
CA GLY A 307 10.51 -14.12 0.34
C GLY A 307 9.97 -15.45 0.87
N SER A 308 10.15 -15.69 2.17
CA SER A 308 9.64 -16.87 2.87
C SER A 308 8.10 -16.84 2.96
N CYS A 309 7.52 -15.67 3.22
CA CYS A 309 6.08 -15.49 3.20
C CYS A 309 5.47 -15.79 1.82
N LEU A 310 6.05 -15.31 0.73
CA LEU A 310 5.54 -15.61 -0.61
C LEU A 310 5.68 -17.09 -0.97
N SER A 311 6.78 -17.72 -0.56
CA SER A 311 6.98 -19.16 -0.74
C SER A 311 5.91 -19.96 0.02
N CYS A 312 5.55 -19.53 1.23
CA CYS A 312 4.43 -20.08 1.98
C CYS A 312 3.10 -19.95 1.22
N VAL A 313 2.81 -18.76 0.69
CA VAL A 313 1.58 -18.52 -0.07
C VAL A 313 1.53 -19.41 -1.31
N ALA A 314 2.65 -19.53 -2.04
CA ALA A 314 2.74 -20.37 -3.23
C ALA A 314 2.47 -21.85 -2.93
N GLY A 315 3.03 -22.40 -1.84
CA GLY A 315 2.88 -23.81 -1.46
C GLY A 315 1.52 -24.19 -0.85
N ASN A 316 0.76 -23.22 -0.33
CA ASN A 316 -0.45 -23.49 0.45
C ASN A 316 -1.75 -23.12 -0.29
N GLY A 317 -2.87 -23.77 0.02
CA GLY A 317 -4.18 -23.36 -0.51
C GLY A 317 -4.60 -21.97 -0.01
N ALA A 318 -5.53 -21.29 -0.71
CA ALA A 318 -5.95 -19.91 -0.41
C ALA A 318 -6.30 -19.64 1.07
N ALA A 319 -6.97 -20.59 1.74
CA ALA A 319 -7.33 -20.47 3.15
C ALA A 319 -6.10 -20.47 4.09
N ALA A 320 -5.08 -21.28 3.78
CA ALA A 320 -3.84 -21.35 4.57
C ALA A 320 -2.89 -20.18 4.22
N ALA A 321 -2.89 -19.74 2.96
CA ALA A 321 -2.08 -18.63 2.49
C ALA A 321 -2.31 -17.33 3.28
N SER A 322 -3.55 -17.06 3.71
CA SER A 322 -3.90 -15.92 4.56
C SER A 322 -3.18 -15.90 5.93
N GLY A 323 -2.68 -17.06 6.38
CA GLY A 323 -1.89 -17.18 7.61
C GLY A 323 -0.40 -16.92 7.42
N CYS A 324 0.14 -17.02 6.20
CA CYS A 324 1.56 -16.86 5.91
C CYS A 324 2.10 -15.49 6.36
N ALA A 325 1.38 -14.40 6.10
CA ALA A 325 1.80 -13.06 6.52
C ALA A 325 1.91 -12.94 8.04
N GLY A 326 0.89 -13.38 8.80
CA GLY A 326 0.92 -13.32 10.26
C GLY A 326 2.04 -14.14 10.89
N CYS A 327 2.54 -15.14 10.18
CA CYS A 327 3.66 -15.97 10.62
C CYS A 327 5.03 -15.38 10.37
N HIS A 328 5.19 -14.50 9.38
CA HIS A 328 6.48 -13.86 9.06
C HIS A 328 6.58 -12.44 9.63
N GLY A 329 5.69 -12.08 10.56
CA GLY A 329 5.65 -10.76 11.18
C GLY A 329 6.64 -10.51 12.28
N GLN A 330 6.88 -9.22 12.51
CA GLN A 330 7.76 -8.74 13.60
C GLN A 330 7.23 -9.15 14.98
N SER A 331 5.91 -9.36 15.10
CA SER A 331 5.31 -10.08 16.21
C SER A 331 4.19 -10.98 15.69
N VAL A 332 4.11 -12.22 16.20
CA VAL A 332 2.97 -13.10 15.95
C VAL A 332 1.81 -12.64 16.85
N SER A 333 1.32 -11.42 16.64
CA SER A 333 0.18 -10.87 17.37
C SER A 333 -1.13 -11.60 17.03
N ASN A 334 -1.18 -12.24 15.85
CA ASN A 334 -2.31 -13.04 15.37
C ASN A 334 -1.99 -14.54 15.32
N LYS A 335 -1.67 -15.12 16.50
CA LYS A 335 -1.31 -16.53 16.68
C LYS A 335 -2.30 -17.50 16.02
N GLY A 336 -3.60 -17.18 16.03
CA GLY A 336 -4.66 -18.02 15.44
C GLY A 336 -4.49 -18.24 13.93
N ARG A 337 -4.17 -17.20 13.16
CA ARG A 337 -3.97 -17.35 11.71
C ARG A 337 -2.71 -18.12 11.35
N CYS A 338 -1.67 -17.99 12.17
CA CYS A 338 -0.45 -18.74 11.97
C CYS A 338 -0.64 -20.23 12.28
N LEU A 339 -1.33 -20.52 13.38
CA LEU A 339 -1.79 -21.85 13.72
C LEU A 339 -2.65 -22.48 12.62
N ASP A 340 -3.57 -21.72 12.01
CA ASP A 340 -4.42 -22.23 10.93
C ASP A 340 -3.62 -22.59 9.66
N CYS A 341 -2.56 -21.84 9.34
CA CYS A 341 -1.61 -22.19 8.28
C CYS A 341 -0.90 -23.50 8.63
N LEU A 342 -0.31 -23.58 9.83
CA LEU A 342 0.42 -24.76 10.31
C LEU A 342 -0.45 -26.01 10.40
N LYS A 343 -1.73 -25.89 10.77
CA LYS A 343 -2.70 -27.00 10.78
C LYS A 343 -2.91 -27.63 9.40
N ARG A 344 -2.73 -26.84 8.34
CA ARG A 344 -3.00 -27.25 6.94
C ARG A 344 -1.73 -27.60 6.18
N ALA A 345 -0.55 -27.38 6.77
CA ALA A 345 0.73 -27.80 6.23
C ALA A 345 0.78 -29.33 6.11
N LYS A 346 1.14 -29.85 4.93
CA LYS A 346 1.14 -31.29 4.67
C LYS A 346 2.53 -31.92 4.86
N ASN A 347 3.56 -31.09 4.92
CA ASN A 347 4.96 -31.50 5.01
C ASN A 347 5.81 -30.40 5.66
N GLN A 348 7.10 -30.69 5.84
CA GLN A 348 8.07 -29.78 6.46
C GLN A 348 8.29 -28.49 5.65
N ALA A 349 8.21 -28.53 4.33
CA ALA A 349 8.35 -27.33 3.49
C ALA A 349 7.12 -26.41 3.63
N ASP A 350 5.90 -26.96 3.68
CA ASP A 350 4.66 -26.20 3.91
C ASP A 350 4.65 -25.58 5.31
N GLY A 351 5.10 -26.34 6.32
CA GLY A 351 5.21 -25.90 7.71
C GLY A 351 6.29 -24.83 7.91
N ALA A 352 7.40 -24.92 7.17
CA ALA A 352 8.42 -23.88 7.11
C ALA A 352 7.94 -22.59 6.45
N GLY A 353 7.00 -22.69 5.50
CA GLY A 353 6.28 -21.54 4.99
C GLY A 353 5.37 -20.91 6.07
N CYS A 354 4.65 -21.73 6.82
CA CYS A 354 3.62 -21.31 7.76
C CYS A 354 4.12 -20.85 9.14
N GLY A 355 5.40 -20.59 9.40
CA GLY A 355 5.84 -20.31 10.77
C GLY A 355 7.25 -19.77 10.92
N SER A 356 7.40 -18.81 11.85
CA SER A 356 8.67 -18.21 12.26
C SER A 356 9.46 -19.07 13.25
N CYS A 357 9.74 -20.33 12.93
CA CYS A 357 10.74 -21.10 13.68
C CYS A 357 12.15 -20.45 13.64
N SER A 358 12.31 -19.32 12.93
CA SER A 358 13.56 -18.62 12.64
C SER A 358 13.55 -17.09 12.83
N SER A 359 12.45 -16.43 13.25
CA SER A 359 12.44 -14.95 13.29
C SER A 359 13.25 -14.33 14.44
N GLN A 360 13.60 -15.13 15.46
CA GLN A 360 14.52 -14.70 16.51
C GLN A 360 15.94 -15.18 16.17
N ARG A 361 16.92 -14.26 16.22
CA ARG A 361 18.34 -14.51 15.85
C ARG A 361 18.93 -15.75 16.54
N ASP A 362 18.47 -16.09 17.73
CA ASP A 362 18.96 -17.21 18.54
C ASP A 362 18.20 -18.53 18.31
N ALA A 363 17.07 -18.51 17.59
CA ALA A 363 16.24 -19.70 17.30
C ALA A 363 16.61 -20.40 15.98
N ALA A 364 17.37 -19.76 15.10
CA ALA A 364 17.76 -20.31 13.80
C ALA A 364 18.40 -21.73 13.85
N PRO A 365 19.25 -22.08 14.84
CA PRO A 365 19.81 -23.44 14.96
C PRO A 365 18.77 -24.52 15.25
N HIS A 366 17.57 -24.15 15.69
CA HIS A 366 16.52 -25.08 16.11
C HIS A 366 15.32 -25.11 15.16
N ALA A 367 15.43 -24.49 13.98
CA ALA A 367 14.33 -24.42 13.01
C ALA A 367 13.81 -25.81 12.62
N ALA A 368 14.70 -26.79 12.36
CA ALA A 368 14.31 -28.15 12.02
C ALA A 368 13.49 -28.83 13.12
N ALA A 369 13.97 -28.79 14.37
CA ALA A 369 13.29 -29.37 15.53
C ALA A 369 11.95 -28.68 15.83
N CYS A 370 11.89 -27.36 15.61
CA CYS A 370 10.64 -26.60 15.69
C CYS A 370 9.61 -27.09 14.66
N HIS A 371 10.01 -27.28 13.40
CA HIS A 371 9.11 -27.80 12.36
C HIS A 371 8.66 -29.23 12.65
N GLU A 372 9.57 -30.11 13.10
CA GLU A 372 9.23 -31.46 13.53
C GLU A 372 8.23 -31.47 14.69
N CYS A 373 8.42 -30.58 15.67
CA CYS A 373 7.47 -30.38 16.78
C CYS A 373 6.09 -30.00 16.28
N VAL A 374 5.99 -28.99 15.41
CA VAL A 374 4.70 -28.53 14.89
C VAL A 374 3.97 -29.64 14.13
N LEU A 375 4.69 -30.40 13.30
CA LEU A 375 4.12 -31.48 12.51
C LEU A 375 3.74 -32.71 13.36
N GLY A 376 4.50 -32.98 14.42
CA GLY A 376 4.29 -34.11 15.33
C GLY A 376 3.26 -33.87 16.43
N ALA A 377 3.04 -32.60 16.82
CA ALA A 377 2.13 -32.23 17.90
C ALA A 377 0.68 -32.60 17.59
N GLN A 378 0.01 -33.24 18.55
CA GLN A 378 -1.37 -33.71 18.39
C GLN A 378 -2.44 -32.66 18.76
N ASP A 379 -2.07 -31.66 19.58
CA ASP A 379 -2.97 -30.62 20.09
C ASP A 379 -2.59 -29.21 19.58
N ASP A 380 -3.59 -28.34 19.41
CA ASP A 380 -3.41 -26.98 18.89
C ASP A 380 -2.58 -26.08 19.82
N THR A 381 -2.67 -26.29 21.13
CA THR A 381 -1.85 -25.60 22.14
C THR A 381 -0.39 -25.96 21.98
N ALA A 382 -0.08 -27.26 21.79
CA ALA A 382 1.28 -27.73 21.55
C ALA A 382 1.85 -27.15 20.24
N LYS A 383 1.06 -27.15 19.15
CA LYS A 383 1.47 -26.51 17.88
C LYS A 383 1.79 -25.03 18.04
N GLY A 384 0.95 -24.32 18.81
CA GLY A 384 1.16 -22.90 19.10
C GLY A 384 2.45 -22.65 19.87
N LEU A 385 2.71 -23.47 20.88
CA LEU A 385 3.91 -23.40 21.69
C LEU A 385 5.18 -23.84 20.95
N CYS A 386 5.09 -24.80 20.01
CA CYS A 386 6.21 -25.13 19.10
C CYS A 386 6.58 -23.91 18.24
N SER A 387 5.58 -23.14 17.79
CA SER A 387 5.80 -21.96 16.93
C SER A 387 6.25 -20.69 17.67
N SER A 388 6.19 -20.67 19.01
CA SER A 388 6.55 -19.51 19.84
C SER A 388 7.76 -19.82 20.73
N LEU A 389 8.97 -19.63 20.22
CA LEU A 389 10.14 -19.51 21.08
C LEU A 389 10.27 -18.05 21.54
N ASP A 390 10.08 -17.81 22.85
CA ASP A 390 10.45 -16.54 23.47
C ASP A 390 11.97 -16.50 23.70
N ALA A 391 12.58 -15.33 23.47
CA ALA A 391 14.04 -15.05 23.43
C ALA A 391 14.82 -15.32 24.74
N GLY A 392 14.21 -15.93 25.76
CA GLY A 392 14.75 -15.96 27.13
C GLY A 392 15.41 -17.27 27.57
N SER A 393 15.70 -18.21 26.66
CA SER A 393 16.03 -19.59 27.02
C SER A 393 17.23 -20.10 26.22
N SER A 394 18.19 -20.68 26.93
CA SER A 394 19.42 -21.21 26.35
C SER A 394 19.11 -22.26 25.27
N GLY A 395 19.69 -22.14 24.07
CA GLY A 395 19.48 -23.08 22.97
C GLY A 395 19.71 -24.57 23.31
N ALA A 396 20.46 -24.87 24.38
CA ALA A 396 20.68 -26.23 24.86
C ALA A 396 19.38 -26.99 25.25
N ALA A 397 18.34 -26.30 25.72
CA ALA A 397 17.09 -26.92 26.16
C ALA A 397 15.99 -26.94 25.08
N ALA A 398 16.22 -26.28 23.93
CA ALA A 398 15.20 -26.13 22.89
C ALA A 398 14.83 -27.46 22.23
N ALA A 399 15.79 -28.36 22.01
CA ALA A 399 15.53 -29.67 21.42
C ALA A 399 14.61 -30.54 22.30
N GLU A 400 14.87 -30.59 23.62
CA GLU A 400 14.03 -31.35 24.56
C GLU A 400 12.66 -30.70 24.76
N TYR A 401 12.57 -29.36 24.70
CA TYR A 401 11.29 -28.66 24.70
C TYR A 401 10.41 -29.06 23.51
N PHE A 402 10.98 -29.06 22.30
CA PHE A 402 10.26 -29.47 21.10
C PHE A 402 9.84 -30.94 21.12
N LYS A 403 10.73 -31.81 21.59
CA LYS A 403 10.41 -33.22 21.80
C LYS A 403 9.27 -33.40 22.81
N CYS A 404 9.30 -32.69 23.94
CA CYS A 404 8.26 -32.70 24.96
C CYS A 404 6.90 -32.27 24.38
N LEU A 405 6.85 -31.14 23.68
CA LEU A 405 5.64 -30.64 23.04
C LEU A 405 5.07 -31.60 21.99
N SER A 406 5.93 -32.23 21.18
CA SER A 406 5.49 -33.20 20.17
C SER A 406 4.81 -34.43 20.79
N ALA A 407 5.23 -34.82 21.99
CA ALA A 407 4.72 -35.97 22.73
C ALA A 407 3.57 -35.61 23.70
N ALA A 408 3.31 -34.33 23.93
CA ALA A 408 2.33 -33.84 24.89
C ALA A 408 0.91 -34.26 24.51
N LYS A 409 0.16 -34.80 25.48
CA LYS A 409 -1.25 -35.22 25.33
C LYS A 409 -2.09 -34.57 26.42
N GLY A 410 -3.24 -34.03 26.03
CA GLY A 410 -4.14 -33.27 26.92
C GLY A 410 -3.77 -31.78 27.00
N SER A 411 -4.68 -30.97 27.53
CA SER A 411 -4.58 -29.49 27.56
C SER A 411 -3.42 -28.97 28.41
N ASP A 412 -3.02 -29.69 29.45
CA ASP A 412 -2.09 -29.19 30.46
C ASP A 412 -0.63 -29.58 30.16
N ALA A 413 -0.43 -30.67 29.42
CA ALA A 413 0.90 -31.18 29.08
C ALA A 413 1.79 -30.16 28.30
N PRO A 414 1.26 -29.39 27.33
CA PRO A 414 2.05 -28.36 26.64
C PRO A 414 2.56 -27.26 27.58
N TYR A 415 1.74 -26.85 28.56
CA TYR A 415 2.14 -25.87 29.57
C TYR A 415 3.24 -26.40 30.49
N ASN A 416 3.20 -27.69 30.84
CA ASN A 416 4.26 -28.32 31.63
C ASN A 416 5.62 -28.28 30.90
N CYS A 417 5.63 -28.56 29.60
CA CYS A 417 6.84 -28.43 28.77
C CYS A 417 7.38 -26.98 28.79
N MET A 418 6.49 -25.99 28.68
CA MET A 418 6.86 -24.57 28.73
C MET A 418 7.44 -24.16 30.08
N GLN A 419 6.93 -24.68 31.21
CA GLN A 419 7.47 -24.39 32.53
C GLN A 419 8.90 -24.93 32.71
N CYS A 420 9.17 -26.16 32.26
CA CYS A 420 10.54 -26.71 32.26
C CYS A 420 11.49 -25.88 31.39
N TYR A 421 11.01 -25.40 30.24
CA TYR A 421 11.81 -24.60 29.32
C TYR A 421 12.20 -23.23 29.90
N ARG A 422 11.31 -22.60 30.69
CA ARG A 422 11.51 -21.27 31.27
C ARG A 422 12.41 -21.22 32.50
N MET A 423 12.98 -22.35 32.94
CA MET A 423 13.78 -22.44 34.17
C MET A 423 15.14 -21.72 34.11
N GLY A 424 15.54 -21.17 32.96
CA GLY A 424 16.75 -20.37 32.76
C GLY A 424 18.08 -21.13 32.86
N ASN A 425 18.12 -22.24 33.61
CA ASN A 425 19.28 -23.13 33.75
C ASN A 425 19.09 -24.41 32.89
N PRO A 426 20.03 -24.73 31.97
CA PRO A 426 19.91 -25.91 31.09
C PRO A 426 19.83 -27.24 31.83
N ALA A 427 20.55 -27.40 32.95
CA ALA A 427 20.56 -28.65 33.72
C ALA A 427 19.22 -28.86 34.44
N SER A 428 18.66 -27.81 35.04
CA SER A 428 17.31 -27.85 35.63
C SER A 428 16.24 -28.15 34.58
N ALA A 429 16.31 -27.52 33.40
CA ALA A 429 15.36 -27.77 32.32
C ALA A 429 15.42 -29.24 31.84
N THR A 430 16.63 -29.78 31.63
CA THR A 430 16.84 -31.18 31.19
C THR A 430 16.30 -32.18 32.21
N ALA A 431 16.57 -31.95 33.50
CA ALA A 431 16.09 -32.81 34.57
C ALA A 431 14.56 -32.70 34.72
N CYS A 432 13.99 -31.50 34.56
CA CYS A 432 12.56 -31.28 34.52
C CYS A 432 11.88 -32.05 33.36
N PHE A 433 12.42 -31.99 32.14
CA PHE A 433 11.90 -32.78 31.01
C PHE A 433 11.99 -34.29 31.26
N THR A 434 13.07 -34.75 31.91
CA THR A 434 13.22 -36.15 32.30
C THR A 434 12.15 -36.59 33.31
N CYS A 435 11.80 -35.72 34.27
CA CYS A 435 10.70 -35.94 35.20
C CYS A 435 9.34 -36.00 34.47
N LEU A 436 9.08 -35.08 33.52
CA LEU A 436 7.85 -35.08 32.72
C LEU A 436 7.65 -36.39 31.95
N GLY A 437 8.72 -37.02 31.47
CA GLY A 437 8.66 -38.33 30.81
C GLY A 437 8.24 -39.49 31.70
N LYS A 438 8.17 -39.30 33.03
CA LYS A 438 7.86 -40.34 34.02
C LYS A 438 6.50 -40.15 34.72
N VAL A 439 5.80 -39.04 34.46
CA VAL A 439 4.56 -38.67 35.16
C VAL A 439 3.43 -38.32 34.19
N GLY A 440 2.19 -38.52 34.60
CA GLY A 440 1.01 -38.09 33.85
C GLY A 440 0.87 -36.56 33.76
N ALA A 441 0.07 -36.09 32.79
CA ALA A 441 -0.13 -34.66 32.52
C ALA A 441 -0.60 -33.86 33.75
N GLY A 442 -1.49 -34.45 34.57
CA GLY A 442 -2.03 -33.80 35.78
C GLY A 442 -0.99 -33.54 36.87
N ASN A 443 0.11 -34.29 36.91
CA ASN A 443 1.20 -34.10 37.87
C ASN A 443 2.44 -33.42 37.26
N GLY A 444 2.46 -33.19 35.94
CA GLY A 444 3.64 -32.67 35.24
C GLY A 444 4.09 -31.28 35.70
N ILE A 445 3.17 -30.41 36.14
CA ILE A 445 3.52 -29.08 36.65
C ILE A 445 4.43 -29.15 37.88
N HIS A 446 4.37 -30.24 38.65
CA HIS A 446 5.20 -30.43 39.83
C HIS A 446 6.68 -30.71 39.49
N CYS A 447 6.97 -31.22 38.28
CA CYS A 447 8.35 -31.43 37.84
C CYS A 447 9.14 -30.11 37.77
N SER A 448 8.53 -29.01 37.28
CA SER A 448 9.21 -27.70 37.25
C SER A 448 9.43 -27.11 38.65
N HIS A 449 8.56 -27.46 39.61
CA HIS A 449 8.78 -27.08 41.01
C HIS A 449 9.93 -27.85 41.64
N CYS A 450 10.00 -29.18 41.44
CA CYS A 450 11.07 -30.01 41.99
C CYS A 450 12.45 -29.57 41.49
N TRP A 451 12.56 -29.22 40.21
CA TRP A 451 13.83 -28.85 39.59
C TRP A 451 14.15 -27.34 39.66
N SER A 452 13.35 -26.56 40.39
CA SER A 452 13.55 -25.12 40.58
C SER A 452 14.91 -24.80 41.20
N GLN A 453 15.42 -23.59 40.96
CA GLN A 453 16.75 -23.19 41.43
C GLN A 453 16.93 -23.34 42.94
N SER A 454 15.92 -22.97 43.74
CA SER A 454 15.94 -23.13 45.20
C SER A 454 16.08 -24.60 45.61
N ARG A 455 15.30 -25.52 45.01
CA ARG A 455 15.36 -26.95 45.33
C ARG A 455 16.67 -27.62 44.92
N MET A 456 17.26 -27.16 43.81
CA MET A 456 18.59 -27.56 43.39
C MET A 456 19.66 -27.11 44.38
N GLN A 457 19.59 -25.86 44.85
CA GLN A 457 20.52 -25.33 45.85
C GLN A 457 20.40 -26.05 47.20
N GLU A 458 19.18 -26.43 47.59
CA GLU A 458 18.92 -27.19 48.81
C GLU A 458 19.22 -28.70 48.69
N LYS A 459 19.61 -29.19 47.49
CA LYS A 459 19.80 -30.62 47.19
C LYS A 459 18.55 -31.47 47.48
N LYS A 460 17.36 -30.91 47.29
CA LYS A 460 16.06 -31.57 47.52
C LYS A 460 15.31 -31.96 46.24
N ALA A 461 15.84 -31.57 45.07
CA ALA A 461 15.16 -31.78 43.78
C ALA A 461 14.84 -33.26 43.49
N GLU A 462 15.81 -34.16 43.69
CA GLU A 462 15.63 -35.60 43.45
C GLU A 462 14.59 -36.22 44.39
N GLY A 463 14.60 -35.87 45.67
CA GLY A 463 13.61 -36.34 46.64
C GLY A 463 12.19 -35.89 46.29
N CYS A 464 12.05 -34.64 45.82
CA CYS A 464 10.79 -34.11 45.31
C CYS A 464 10.34 -34.90 44.07
N GLU A 465 11.21 -35.14 43.07
CA GLU A 465 10.87 -35.93 41.88
C GLU A 465 10.37 -37.34 42.25
N GLN A 466 11.09 -38.04 43.14
CA GLN A 466 10.69 -39.39 43.55
C GLN A 466 9.32 -39.41 44.22
N CYS A 467 9.01 -38.39 45.04
CA CYS A 467 7.69 -38.24 45.63
C CYS A 467 6.60 -38.05 44.56
N VAL A 468 6.82 -37.14 43.59
CA VAL A 468 5.84 -36.86 42.53
C VAL A 468 5.58 -38.11 41.68
N ILE A 469 6.63 -38.84 41.29
CA ILE A 469 6.49 -40.11 40.55
C ILE A 469 5.73 -41.14 41.37
N GLY A 470 5.99 -41.24 42.68
CA GLY A 470 5.29 -42.14 43.58
C GLY A 470 3.79 -41.82 43.67
N LYS A 471 3.44 -40.54 43.80
CA LYS A 471 2.06 -40.07 43.85
C LYS A 471 1.33 -40.33 42.53
N ASP A 472 1.96 -40.05 41.40
CA ASP A 472 1.39 -40.27 40.07
C ASP A 472 1.04 -41.74 39.83
N LYS A 473 1.97 -42.66 40.14
CA LYS A 473 1.73 -44.11 40.05
C LYS A 473 0.62 -44.61 40.99
N GLY A 474 0.43 -43.92 42.12
CA GLY A 474 -0.65 -44.21 43.07
C GLY A 474 -1.98 -43.53 42.76
N GLY A 475 -2.08 -42.79 41.65
CA GLY A 475 -3.28 -42.00 41.31
C GLY A 475 -3.52 -40.79 42.21
N GLY A 476 -2.52 -40.36 42.98
CA GLY A 476 -2.57 -39.21 43.88
C GLY A 476 -2.02 -37.94 43.23
N ALA A 477 -2.36 -36.79 43.84
CA ALA A 477 -1.82 -35.49 43.45
C ALA A 477 -0.40 -35.27 44.04
N GLY A 478 0.48 -34.65 43.25
CA GLY A 478 1.87 -34.36 43.61
C GLY A 478 2.09 -33.08 44.41
N ASN A 479 1.02 -32.34 44.74
CA ASN A 479 1.07 -31.08 45.50
C ASN A 479 1.73 -31.23 46.90
N ASP A 480 1.59 -32.39 47.54
CA ASP A 480 2.19 -32.64 48.86
C ASP A 480 3.71 -32.87 48.81
N CYS A 481 4.26 -33.13 47.63
CA CYS A 481 5.70 -33.36 47.44
C CYS A 481 6.53 -32.07 47.50
N TRP A 482 5.86 -30.94 47.72
CA TRP A 482 6.46 -29.61 47.77
C TRP A 482 7.00 -29.22 49.14
N ASN A 483 6.77 -29.99 50.20
CA ASN A 483 7.20 -29.63 51.55
C ASN A 483 8.54 -30.29 51.89
#